data_AF-A0A1H3LEP4-F1
#
_entry.id   AF-A0A1H3LEP4-F1
#
_cell.length_a   1.000
_cell.length_b   1.000
_cell.length_c   1.000
_cell.angle_alpha   90.00
_cell.angle_beta   90.00
_cell.angle_gamma   90.00
#
_symmetry.space_group_name_H-M   'P 1'
#
loop_
_entity.id
_entity.type
_entity.pdbx_description
1 polymer ?
#
loop_
_entity_poly.entity_id
_entity_poly.type
_entity_poly.pdbx_seq_one_letter_code
_entity_poly.pdbx_strand_id
1 'polypeptide(L)'
;MRDPFQQPRSRRTALFGAAVIFGATAVVAPSAAQARATTAPAEPSTEIVSVPISFKVQNVNRTPIPRQADGETYTVRGHVWAPAEAATDLDHDTATLYLHGLGLGEFFWTNPDVPGYDFAAQQARDGHISVVVDRLGYDDSDDPPGKEIC
;
A
#
# COMPACT_ATOMS: atom_id res chain seq x y z
N MET A 1 -34.14 3.29 -25.41
CA MET A 1 -33.01 3.05 -24.49
C MET A 1 -33.61 2.88 -23.11
N ARG A 2 -33.59 1.67 -22.53
CA ARG A 2 -34.23 1.32 -21.25
C ARG A 2 -33.17 1.33 -20.15
N ASP A 3 -33.55 1.89 -19.00
CA ASP A 3 -32.74 2.10 -17.78
C ASP A 3 -32.38 0.75 -17.09
N PRO A 4 -31.09 0.44 -16.82
CA PRO A 4 -30.65 -0.89 -16.39
C PRO A 4 -30.70 -1.18 -14.87
N PHE A 5 -31.23 -0.29 -14.01
CA PHE A 5 -31.13 -0.45 -12.55
C PHE A 5 -32.46 -0.58 -11.78
N GLN A 6 -33.36 -1.47 -12.20
CA GLN A 6 -34.53 -1.87 -11.42
C GLN A 6 -34.64 -3.39 -11.32
N GLN A 7 -34.05 -3.97 -10.26
CA GLN A 7 -34.39 -5.33 -9.84
C GLN A 7 -35.51 -5.30 -8.79
N PRO A 8 -36.63 -6.03 -8.99
CA PRO A 8 -37.68 -6.14 -7.98
C PRO A 8 -37.27 -7.10 -6.86
N ARG A 9 -37.23 -6.58 -5.62
CA ARG A 9 -37.06 -7.39 -4.40
C ARG A 9 -38.31 -8.26 -4.18
N SER A 10 -38.21 -9.55 -4.46
CA SER A 10 -39.29 -10.50 -4.18
C SER A 10 -39.46 -10.68 -2.67
N ARG A 11 -40.60 -10.27 -2.13
CA ARG A 11 -41.06 -10.62 -0.78
C ARG A 11 -41.48 -12.10 -0.79
N ARG A 12 -40.73 -12.96 -0.10
CA ARG A 12 -41.20 -14.30 0.26
C ARG A 12 -41.72 -14.27 1.69
N THR A 13 -43.04 -14.16 1.79
CA THR A 13 -43.82 -14.44 2.99
C THR A 13 -43.83 -15.96 3.20
N ALA A 14 -43.45 -16.44 4.39
CA ALA A 14 -43.74 -17.80 4.82
C ALA A 14 -44.30 -17.74 6.25
N LEU A 15 -45.53 -18.21 6.41
CA LEU A 15 -46.28 -18.28 7.65
C LEU A 15 -45.80 -19.42 8.55
N PHE A 16 -45.82 -19.13 9.85
CA PHE A 16 -46.19 -19.95 11.01
C PHE A 16 -45.94 -21.47 10.98
N GLY A 17 -45.06 -21.91 11.88
CA GLY A 17 -45.10 -23.23 12.50
C GLY A 17 -44.72 -23.11 13.97
N ALA A 18 -45.72 -23.00 14.85
CA ALA A 18 -45.53 -23.05 16.29
C ALA A 18 -45.39 -24.51 16.74
N ALA A 19 -44.25 -24.87 17.30
CA ALA A 19 -44.07 -26.08 18.10
C ALA A 19 -43.49 -25.66 19.46
N VAL A 20 -44.39 -25.58 20.45
CA VAL A 20 -44.04 -25.42 21.86
C VAL A 20 -43.50 -26.77 22.35
N ILE A 21 -42.23 -26.81 22.72
CA ILE A 21 -41.65 -27.92 23.49
C ILE A 21 -41.22 -27.35 24.83
N PHE A 22 -41.92 -27.78 25.88
CA PHE A 22 -41.57 -27.58 27.29
C PHE A 22 -40.33 -28.43 27.61
N GLY A 23 -39.26 -27.82 28.10
CA GLY A 23 -38.04 -28.54 28.47
C GLY A 23 -37.11 -27.73 29.38
N ALA A 24 -37.21 -27.98 30.69
CA ALA A 24 -36.28 -27.69 31.78
C ALA A 24 -35.17 -26.64 31.54
N THR A 25 -35.33 -25.46 32.13
CA THR A 25 -34.24 -24.51 32.37
C THR A 25 -33.27 -25.07 33.41
N ALA A 26 -32.17 -25.68 32.97
CA ALA A 26 -31.00 -25.88 33.81
C ALA A 26 -30.24 -24.54 33.87
N VAL A 27 -30.17 -23.93 35.06
CA VAL A 27 -29.33 -22.75 35.31
C VAL A 27 -27.87 -23.22 35.25
N VAL A 28 -27.23 -23.03 34.10
CA VAL A 28 -25.79 -23.21 33.96
C VAL A 28 -25.14 -21.93 34.50
N ALA A 29 -24.53 -22.01 35.68
CA ALA A 29 -23.72 -20.94 36.22
C ALA A 29 -22.54 -20.66 35.25
N PRO A 30 -22.26 -19.40 34.88
CA PRO A 30 -21.05 -19.10 34.13
C PRO A 30 -19.84 -19.35 35.04
N SER A 31 -19.11 -20.43 34.77
CA SER A 31 -17.78 -20.63 35.34
C SER A 31 -16.88 -19.51 34.80
N ALA A 32 -16.51 -18.57 35.65
CA ALA A 32 -15.53 -17.54 35.36
C ALA A 32 -14.14 -18.18 35.30
N ALA A 33 -13.88 -18.98 34.27
CA ALA A 33 -12.53 -19.33 33.87
C ALA A 33 -11.89 -18.07 33.28
N GLN A 34 -11.28 -17.25 34.14
CA GLN A 34 -10.46 -16.13 33.75
C GLN A 34 -9.26 -16.68 32.96
N ALA A 35 -9.42 -16.70 31.63
CA ALA A 35 -8.30 -16.86 30.72
C ALA A 35 -7.35 -15.68 31.00
N ARG A 36 -6.26 -15.95 31.72
CA ARG A 36 -5.14 -15.02 31.79
C ARG A 36 -4.60 -14.91 30.37
N ALA A 37 -4.98 -13.82 29.68
CA ALA A 37 -4.31 -13.41 28.46
C ALA A 37 -2.83 -13.27 28.82
N THR A 38 -2.04 -14.25 28.40
CA THR A 38 -0.60 -14.17 28.51
C THR A 38 -0.22 -13.17 27.44
N THR A 39 0.02 -11.92 27.84
CA THR A 39 0.55 -10.91 26.93
C THR A 39 1.87 -11.45 26.43
N ALA A 40 1.89 -11.93 25.18
CA ALA A 40 3.13 -12.25 24.50
C ALA A 40 4.02 -11.01 24.57
N PRO A 41 5.34 -11.15 24.82
CA PRO A 41 6.26 -10.03 24.71
C PRO A 41 6.01 -9.32 23.38
N ALA A 42 5.89 -8.00 23.41
CA ALA A 42 5.88 -7.23 22.17
C ALA A 42 7.21 -7.52 21.47
N GLU A 43 7.13 -8.08 20.26
CA GLU A 43 8.30 -8.19 19.39
C GLU A 43 8.91 -6.79 19.25
N PRO A 44 10.25 -6.66 19.29
CA PRO A 44 10.90 -5.38 19.09
C PRO A 44 10.42 -4.80 17.77
N SER A 45 9.88 -3.58 17.80
CA SER A 45 9.49 -2.88 16.58
C SER A 45 10.75 -2.63 15.75
N THR A 46 10.81 -3.19 14.54
CA THR A 46 11.85 -2.88 13.57
C THR A 46 11.90 -1.36 13.38
N GLU A 47 13.05 -0.76 13.69
CA GLU A 47 13.28 0.65 13.40
C GLU A 47 13.34 0.80 11.88
N ILE A 48 12.58 1.75 11.35
CA ILE A 48 12.58 2.04 9.91
C ILE A 48 13.14 3.42 9.67
N VAL A 49 13.76 3.60 8.52
CA VAL A 49 14.27 4.89 8.05
C VAL A 49 13.68 5.24 6.70
N SER A 50 13.62 6.54 6.42
CA SER A 50 13.37 7.10 5.10
C SER A 50 14.57 7.96 4.70
N VAL A 51 15.22 7.62 3.60
CA VAL A 51 16.44 8.29 3.13
C VAL A 51 16.18 8.90 1.76
N PRO A 52 16.38 10.22 1.58
CA PRO A 52 16.23 10.85 0.27
C PRO A 52 17.31 10.35 -0.70
N ILE A 53 16.91 10.14 -1.95
CA ILE A 53 17.77 9.66 -3.02
C ILE A 53 17.59 10.49 -4.30
N SER A 54 18.58 10.41 -5.18
CA SER A 54 18.48 10.99 -6.51
C SER A 54 19.23 10.16 -7.54
N PHE A 55 18.70 10.12 -8.77
CA PHE A 55 19.28 9.41 -9.89
C PHE A 55 19.45 10.36 -11.07
N LYS A 56 20.56 10.22 -11.80
CA LYS A 56 20.70 10.82 -13.13
C LYS A 56 20.21 9.84 -14.16
N VAL A 57 19.21 10.23 -14.93
CA VAL A 57 18.59 9.42 -15.99
C VAL A 57 18.73 10.13 -17.32
N GLN A 58 18.94 9.36 -18.39
CA GLN A 58 18.95 9.90 -19.74
C GLN A 58 17.61 9.58 -20.42
N ASN A 59 16.94 10.60 -20.94
CA ASN A 59 15.68 10.44 -21.66
C ASN A 59 15.96 10.00 -23.10
N VAL A 60 16.09 8.68 -23.29
CA VAL A 60 16.32 8.06 -24.59
C VAL A 60 15.34 6.91 -24.82
N ASN A 61 14.81 6.80 -26.03
CA ASN A 61 13.97 5.68 -26.38
C ASN A 61 14.82 4.47 -26.77
N ARG A 62 14.96 3.51 -25.83
CA ARG A 62 15.61 2.21 -26.07
C ARG A 62 14.60 1.08 -26.34
N THR A 63 13.33 1.43 -26.56
CA THR A 63 12.26 0.46 -26.76
C THR A 63 11.99 0.25 -28.25
N PRO A 64 11.35 -0.87 -28.65
CA PRO A 64 10.86 -1.05 -30.01
C PRO A 64 9.67 -0.15 -30.37
N ILE A 65 9.07 0.57 -29.40
CA ILE A 65 7.87 1.38 -29.59
C ILE A 65 8.31 2.81 -29.97
N PRO A 66 7.90 3.34 -31.14
CA PRO A 66 8.24 4.71 -31.52
C PRO A 66 7.72 5.73 -30.50
N ARG A 67 8.65 6.45 -29.87
CA ARG A 67 8.43 7.60 -29.00
C ARG A 67 9.55 8.62 -29.21
N GLN A 68 9.18 9.89 -29.11
CA GLN A 68 10.13 10.99 -29.11
C GLN A 68 10.81 11.04 -27.75
N ALA A 69 12.12 11.30 -27.78
CA ALA A 69 12.97 11.48 -26.62
C ALA A 69 13.99 12.57 -27.00
N ASP A 70 14.17 13.57 -26.15
CA ASP A 70 15.09 14.69 -26.39
C ASP A 70 16.58 14.32 -26.25
N GLY A 71 16.88 13.17 -25.62
CA GLY A 71 18.25 12.70 -25.39
C GLY A 71 18.95 13.34 -24.19
N GLU A 72 18.26 14.23 -23.47
CA GLU A 72 18.81 15.01 -22.36
C GLU A 72 18.93 14.18 -21.08
N THR A 73 19.68 14.72 -20.12
CA THR A 73 19.86 14.10 -18.80
C THR A 73 19.07 14.87 -17.74
N TYR A 74 18.31 14.12 -16.96
CA TYR A 74 17.46 14.65 -15.89
C TYR A 74 17.77 14.00 -14.55
N THR A 75 17.24 14.62 -13.50
CA THR A 75 17.30 14.14 -12.14
C THR A 75 15.93 13.61 -11.72
N VAL A 76 15.88 12.33 -11.37
CA VAL A 76 14.74 11.70 -10.70
C VAL A 76 15.04 11.68 -9.21
N ARG A 77 14.08 12.08 -8.38
CA ARG A 77 14.20 12.17 -6.92
C ARG A 77 13.18 11.27 -6.23
N GLY A 78 13.48 10.90 -4.99
CA GLY A 78 12.58 10.09 -4.18
C GLY A 78 13.15 9.67 -2.84
N HIS A 79 12.59 8.60 -2.27
CA HIS A 79 13.00 8.06 -0.97
C HIS A 79 13.18 6.53 -0.97
N VAL A 80 14.19 6.06 -0.23
CA VAL A 80 14.31 4.67 0.21
C VAL A 80 13.68 4.52 1.59
N TRP A 81 12.73 3.58 1.72
CA TRP A 81 12.16 3.15 2.98
C TRP A 81 12.65 1.73 3.29
N ALA A 82 13.28 1.54 4.45
CA ALA A 82 13.91 0.28 4.81
C ALA A 82 14.00 0.09 6.33
N PRO A 83 14.22 -1.14 6.82
CA PRO A 83 14.80 -1.37 8.15
C PRO A 83 16.08 -0.55 8.34
N ALA A 84 16.29 0.00 9.53
CA ALA A 84 17.43 0.86 9.83
C ALA A 84 18.77 0.14 9.59
N GLU A 85 18.87 -1.13 9.99
CA GLU A 85 20.04 -1.97 9.73
C GLU A 85 20.30 -2.15 8.23
N ALA A 86 19.23 -2.31 7.45
CA ALA A 86 19.30 -2.59 6.03
C ALA A 86 19.71 -1.36 5.21
N ALA A 87 19.37 -0.16 5.67
CA ALA A 87 19.68 1.09 4.97
C ALA A 87 21.18 1.42 4.92
N THR A 88 21.98 0.80 5.80
CA THR A 88 23.43 1.00 5.87
C THR A 88 24.25 -0.18 5.34
N ASP A 89 23.58 -1.29 5.03
CA ASP A 89 24.21 -2.51 4.57
C ASP A 89 24.09 -2.64 3.04
N LEU A 90 25.24 -2.58 2.37
CA LEU A 90 25.33 -2.69 0.91
C LEU A 90 25.16 -4.13 0.40
N ASP A 91 25.13 -5.12 1.30
CA ASP A 91 24.92 -6.53 0.97
C ASP A 91 23.42 -6.90 0.86
N HIS A 92 22.51 -5.93 1.00
CA HIS A 92 21.10 -6.16 0.69
C HIS A 92 20.85 -6.22 -0.82
N ASP A 93 20.64 -7.45 -1.31
CA ASP A 93 20.56 -7.74 -2.75
C ASP A 93 19.21 -7.39 -3.42
N THR A 94 18.19 -7.01 -2.66
CA THR A 94 16.83 -6.83 -3.21
C THR A 94 16.10 -5.60 -2.69
N ALA A 95 15.62 -4.78 -3.63
CA ALA A 95 14.72 -3.66 -3.39
C ALA A 95 13.57 -3.68 -4.40
N THR A 96 12.41 -3.13 -4.00
CA THR A 96 11.25 -2.97 -4.89
C THR A 96 11.09 -1.50 -5.28
N LEU A 97 11.05 -1.21 -6.58
CA LEU A 97 10.75 0.13 -7.10
C LEU A 97 9.24 0.32 -7.26
N TYR A 98 8.70 1.35 -6.63
CA TYR A 98 7.31 1.76 -6.75
C TYR A 98 7.18 3.00 -7.63
N LEU A 99 6.37 2.89 -8.69
CA LEU A 99 6.07 3.98 -9.61
C LEU A 99 4.60 4.38 -9.47
N HIS A 100 4.36 5.68 -9.31
CA HIS A 100 3.00 6.21 -9.25
C HIS A 100 2.37 6.38 -10.65
N GLY A 101 1.04 6.48 -10.68
CA GLY A 101 0.24 6.78 -11.87
C GLY A 101 0.28 8.26 -12.29
N LEU A 102 -0.51 8.62 -13.30
CA LEU A 102 -0.62 10.01 -13.76
C LEU A 102 -1.36 10.88 -12.73
N GLY A 103 -0.85 12.09 -12.48
CA GLY A 103 -1.45 13.06 -11.55
C GLY A 103 -1.22 12.74 -10.07
N LEU A 104 -0.20 11.95 -9.79
CA LEU A 104 0.22 11.53 -8.45
C LEU A 104 1.71 11.82 -8.28
N GLY A 105 2.26 11.51 -7.10
CA GLY A 105 3.68 11.50 -6.78
C GLY A 105 4.00 10.38 -5.78
N GLU A 106 5.14 10.46 -5.12
CA GLU A 106 5.55 9.54 -4.04
C GLU A 106 4.46 9.37 -2.99
N PHE A 107 3.73 10.45 -2.69
CA PHE A 107 2.66 10.48 -1.69
C PHE A 107 1.59 9.41 -1.88
N PHE A 108 1.44 8.85 -3.09
CA PHE A 108 0.53 7.73 -3.33
C PHE A 108 0.92 6.46 -2.54
N TRP A 109 2.22 6.28 -2.29
CA TRP A 109 2.79 5.15 -1.55
C TRP A 109 3.12 5.49 -0.09
N THR A 110 3.23 6.77 0.24
CA THR A 110 3.63 7.28 1.56
C THR A 110 2.59 8.29 2.07
N ASN A 111 1.60 7.82 2.81
CA ASN A 111 0.56 8.66 3.40
C ASN A 111 0.42 8.38 4.91
N PRO A 112 1.30 8.96 5.75
CA PRO A 112 1.32 8.70 7.19
C PRO A 112 0.10 9.29 7.92
N ASP A 113 -0.59 10.25 7.31
CA ASP A 113 -1.75 10.93 7.93
C ASP A 113 -3.00 10.05 7.98
N VAL A 114 -3.05 8.99 7.16
CA VAL A 114 -4.17 8.05 7.11
C VAL A 114 -3.72 6.67 7.58
N PRO A 115 -4.23 6.17 8.73
CA PRO A 115 -3.88 4.86 9.24
C PRO A 115 -4.07 3.75 8.19
N GLY A 116 -3.01 2.98 7.94
CA GLY A 116 -2.99 1.89 6.97
C GLY A 116 -2.64 2.29 5.53
N TYR A 117 -2.41 3.57 5.23
CA TYR A 117 -2.12 4.06 3.87
C TYR A 117 -0.65 4.43 3.64
N ASP A 118 0.20 4.29 4.66
CA ASP A 118 1.65 4.44 4.51
C ASP A 118 2.27 3.10 4.10
N PHE A 119 2.12 2.77 2.82
CA PHE A 119 2.46 1.44 2.29
C PHE A 119 3.98 1.19 2.33
N ALA A 120 4.79 2.16 1.89
CA ALA A 120 6.25 1.99 1.89
C ALA A 120 6.80 1.80 3.32
N ALA A 121 6.27 2.53 4.30
CA ALA A 121 6.65 2.33 5.70
C ALA A 121 6.17 0.99 6.26
N GLN A 122 5.01 0.48 5.84
CA GLN A 122 4.55 -0.86 6.22
C GLN A 122 5.50 -1.93 5.68
N GLN A 123 5.86 -1.85 4.40
CA GLN A 123 6.83 -2.76 3.78
C GLN A 123 8.19 -2.73 4.49
N ALA A 124 8.68 -1.55 4.89
CA ALA A 124 9.90 -1.41 5.66
C ALA A 124 9.83 -2.12 7.02
N ARG A 125 8.70 -2.03 7.74
CA ARG A 125 8.50 -2.75 9.02
C ARG A 125 8.49 -4.26 8.83
N ASP A 126 8.04 -4.72 7.67
CA ASP A 126 8.02 -6.14 7.29
C ASP A 126 9.38 -6.63 6.72
N GLY A 127 10.43 -5.80 6.76
CA GLY A 127 11.77 -6.16 6.33
C GLY A 127 12.08 -5.90 4.85
N HIS A 128 11.18 -5.24 4.12
CA HIS A 128 11.37 -4.95 2.70
C HIS A 128 11.98 -3.57 2.46
N ILE A 129 12.94 -3.52 1.52
CA ILE A 129 13.46 -2.26 1.00
C ILE A 129 12.56 -1.77 -0.13
N SER A 130 12.02 -0.57 0.05
CA SER A 130 11.10 0.10 -0.86
C SER A 130 11.76 1.34 -1.43
N VAL A 131 11.92 1.40 -2.75
CA VAL A 131 12.35 2.61 -3.46
C VAL A 131 11.10 3.25 -4.04
N VAL A 132 10.74 4.42 -3.52
CA VAL A 132 9.68 5.25 -4.09
C VAL A 132 10.37 6.37 -4.87
N VAL A 133 9.77 6.82 -5.98
CA VAL A 133 10.26 7.97 -6.73
C VAL A 133 9.12 8.82 -7.26
N ASP A 134 9.36 10.12 -7.36
CA ASP A 134 8.60 11.00 -8.22
C ASP A 134 9.08 10.79 -9.66
N ARG A 135 8.16 10.44 -10.56
CA ARG A 135 8.50 10.29 -11.98
C ARG A 135 8.90 11.66 -12.54
N LEU A 136 9.69 11.66 -13.61
CA LEU A 136 10.03 12.88 -14.34
C LEU A 136 8.75 13.66 -14.72
N GLY A 137 8.73 14.97 -14.47
CA GLY A 137 7.54 15.81 -14.64
C GLY A 137 6.57 15.84 -13.44
N TYR A 138 6.97 15.30 -12.28
CA TYR A 138 6.15 15.27 -11.07
C TYR A 138 6.92 15.74 -9.85
N ASP A 139 6.21 16.46 -8.98
CA ASP A 139 6.60 16.88 -7.64
C ASP A 139 8.07 17.28 -7.54
N ASP A 140 8.88 16.51 -6.80
CA ASP A 140 10.24 16.92 -6.54
C ASP A 140 11.14 16.65 -7.74
N SER A 141 10.86 15.74 -8.67
CA SER A 141 11.72 15.43 -9.83
C SER A 141 11.83 16.58 -10.85
N ASP A 142 12.82 16.54 -11.75
CA ASP A 142 12.94 17.56 -12.79
C ASP A 142 11.67 17.58 -13.68
N ASP A 143 11.22 18.77 -14.10
CA ASP A 143 9.97 18.97 -14.85
C ASP A 143 10.22 19.57 -16.25
N PRO A 144 10.69 18.77 -17.21
CA PRO A 144 10.88 19.21 -18.59
C PRO A 144 9.56 19.28 -19.37
N PRO A 145 9.52 20.01 -20.50
CA PRO A 145 8.36 20.02 -21.39
C PRO A 145 7.96 18.61 -21.86
N GLY A 146 6.76 18.15 -21.50
CA GLY A 146 6.35 16.75 -21.66
C GLY A 146 6.16 16.20 -23.09
N LYS A 147 6.42 16.97 -24.15
CA LYS A 147 6.21 16.51 -25.55
C LYS A 147 7.26 15.51 -26.02
N GLU A 148 8.45 15.56 -25.44
CA GLU A 148 9.60 14.76 -25.86
C GLU A 148 10.10 13.86 -24.72
N ILE A 149 9.22 13.50 -23.77
CA ILE A 149 9.54 12.63 -22.63
C ILE A 149 9.05 11.20 -22.89
N CYS A 150 9.94 10.22 -22.75
CA CYS A 150 9.74 8.83 -23.16
C CYS A 150 9.52 7.84 -22.02
#